data_AF-A0A973D395-F1
#
_entry.id   AF-A0A973D395-F1
#
_cell.length_a   1.000
_cell.length_b   1.000
_cell.length_c   1.000
_cell.angle_alpha   90.00
_cell.angle_beta   90.00
_cell.angle_gamma   90.00
#
_symmetry.space_group_name_H-M   'P 1'
#
loop_
_entity.id
_entity.type
_entity.pdbx_description
1 polymer ?
#
loop_
_entity_poly.entity_id
_entity_poly.type
_entity_poly.pdbx_seq_one_letter_code
_entity_poly.pdbx_strand_id
1 'polypeptide(L)'
;MLGKFTGEQKMPPVQDWRPDRVGEIDIHIDLQGRWFHEGGHFERQDLARMFASILRIENTEYYLVTPAEKLRIRVDDVPFVVVLMKCKSDDMTQRFTFMTSMGDEVTAGAQHEIEWR
;
A
#
# COMPACT_ATOMS: atom_id res chain seq x y z
N MET A 1 -8.75 15.27 8.72
CA MET A 1 -7.68 14.33 9.11
C MET A 1 -7.53 13.36 7.94
N LEU A 2 -6.36 13.31 7.30
CA LEU A 2 -6.09 12.47 6.11
C LEU A 2 -5.74 11.02 6.48
N GLY A 3 -6.08 10.58 7.69
CA GLY A 3 -5.88 9.20 8.11
C GLY A 3 -6.89 8.30 7.41
N LYS A 4 -6.40 7.20 6.85
CA LYS A 4 -7.25 6.03 6.59
C LYS A 4 -7.85 5.60 7.94
N PHE A 5 -9.17 5.46 7.97
CA PHE A 5 -9.93 4.77 9.03
C PHE A 5 -9.88 5.42 10.42
N THR A 6 -10.69 6.46 10.65
CA THR A 6 -11.17 6.78 11.99
C THR A 6 -12.21 5.74 12.41
N GLY A 7 -11.75 4.67 13.06
CA GLY A 7 -12.57 3.62 13.65
C GLY A 7 -12.20 2.24 13.13
N GLU A 8 -11.68 1.39 14.03
CA GLU A 8 -11.67 -0.09 14.09
C GLU A 8 -11.84 -0.95 12.81
N GLN A 9 -11.50 -0.46 11.62
CA GLN A 9 -11.54 -1.27 10.41
C GLN A 9 -10.27 -2.10 10.36
N LYS A 10 -10.36 -3.31 10.90
CA LYS A 10 -9.31 -4.32 10.86
C LYS A 10 -8.92 -4.55 9.40
N MET A 11 -7.63 -4.39 9.07
CA MET A 11 -7.13 -4.71 7.73
C MET A 11 -7.53 -6.15 7.37
N PRO A 12 -7.90 -6.41 6.10
CA PRO A 12 -8.20 -7.78 5.69
C PRO A 12 -6.98 -8.69 5.92
N PRO A 13 -7.17 -9.96 6.31
CA PRO A 13 -6.08 -10.90 6.55
C PRO A 13 -5.51 -11.45 5.23
N VAL A 14 -5.03 -10.54 4.39
CA VAL A 14 -4.54 -10.81 3.02
C VAL A 14 -3.45 -11.88 3.01
N GLN A 15 -2.62 -11.92 4.05
CA GLN A 15 -1.54 -12.89 4.18
C GLN A 15 -2.02 -14.31 4.46
N ASP A 16 -3.27 -14.50 4.88
CA ASP A 16 -3.84 -15.80 5.23
C ASP A 16 -4.61 -16.44 4.06
N TRP A 17 -5.04 -15.64 3.08
CA TRP A 17 -5.82 -16.14 1.94
C TRP A 17 -4.99 -16.96 0.97
N ARG A 18 -5.54 -18.10 0.53
CA ARG A 18 -4.92 -19.03 -0.44
C ARG A 18 -5.93 -19.36 -1.53
N PRO A 19 -6.26 -18.41 -2.43
CA PRO A 19 -7.24 -18.67 -3.49
C PRO A 19 -6.66 -19.57 -4.57
N ASP A 20 -7.50 -20.45 -5.13
CA ASP A 20 -7.12 -21.35 -6.22
C ASP A 20 -7.08 -20.63 -7.59
N ARG A 21 -7.88 -19.57 -7.74
CA ARG A 21 -7.93 -18.79 -8.98
C ARG A 21 -6.78 -17.79 -9.00
N VAL A 22 -5.86 -17.99 -9.96
CA VAL A 22 -4.73 -17.09 -10.21
C VAL A 22 -4.85 -16.52 -11.62
N GLY A 23 -4.62 -15.21 -11.76
CA GLY A 23 -4.65 -14.53 -13.04
C GLY A 23 -3.91 -13.20 -13.02
N GLU A 24 -4.15 -12.39 -14.05
CA GLU A 24 -3.63 -11.03 -14.18
C GLU A 24 -4.80 -10.08 -14.41
N ILE A 25 -4.67 -8.85 -13.93
CA ILE A 25 -5.62 -7.76 -14.19
C ILE A 25 -4.83 -6.55 -14.66
N ASP A 26 -5.41 -5.78 -15.59
CA ASP A 26 -4.81 -4.54 -16.07
C ASP A 26 -5.00 -3.42 -15.03
N ILE A 27 -4.33 -3.58 -13.89
CA ILE A 27 -4.11 -2.54 -12.89
C ILE A 27 -2.64 -2.20 -12.87
N HIS A 28 -2.36 -0.91 -12.89
CA HIS A 28 -1.01 -0.38 -12.90
C HIS A 28 -0.85 0.71 -11.85
N ILE A 29 0.24 0.63 -11.09
CA ILE A 29 0.71 1.68 -10.18
C ILE A 29 1.99 2.26 -10.78
N ASP A 30 1.97 3.55 -11.13
CA ASP A 30 3.12 4.23 -11.71
C ASP A 30 4.13 4.70 -10.65
N LEU A 31 5.26 5.26 -11.11
CA LEU A 31 6.31 5.83 -10.25
C LEU A 31 5.85 6.97 -9.32
N GLN A 32 4.69 7.56 -9.57
CA GLN A 32 4.09 8.61 -8.72
C GLN A 32 3.05 8.03 -7.76
N GLY A 33 2.85 6.71 -7.76
CA GLY A 33 1.84 6.05 -6.95
C GLY A 33 0.41 6.27 -7.45
N ARG A 34 0.24 6.68 -8.71
CA ARG A 34 -1.09 6.82 -9.34
C ARG A 34 -1.55 5.46 -9.82
N TRP A 35 -2.84 5.20 -9.63
CA TRP A 35 -3.47 3.93 -9.99
C TRP A 35 -4.24 4.07 -11.30
N PHE A 36 -4.08 3.06 -12.15
CA PHE A 36 -4.75 2.93 -13.44
C PHE A 36 -5.46 1.59 -13.52
N HIS A 37 -6.56 1.54 -14.26
CA HIS A 37 -7.26 0.31 -14.64
C HIS A 37 -7.66 0.40 -16.11
N GLU A 38 -7.26 -0.58 -16.92
CA GLU A 38 -7.53 -0.59 -18.37
C GLU A 38 -7.08 0.72 -19.06
N GLY A 39 -5.94 1.26 -18.63
CA GLY A 39 -5.39 2.54 -19.09
C GLY A 39 -6.08 3.81 -18.53
N GLY A 40 -7.20 3.68 -17.83
CA GLY A 40 -7.93 4.78 -17.20
C GLY A 40 -7.44 5.08 -15.78
N HIS A 41 -7.26 6.36 -15.45
CA HIS A 41 -6.84 6.76 -14.10
C HIS A 41 -7.97 6.59 -13.07
N PHE A 42 -7.63 6.13 -11.86
CA PHE A 42 -8.58 6.10 -10.73
C PHE A 42 -8.85 7.50 -10.19
N GLU A 43 -10.00 8.08 -10.53
CA GLU A 43 -10.43 9.37 -9.97
C GLU A 43 -10.88 9.25 -8.50
N ARG A 44 -11.35 8.07 -8.09
CA ARG A 44 -11.88 7.84 -6.74
C ARG A 44 -10.79 7.29 -5.83
N GLN A 45 -10.21 8.15 -4.99
CA GLN A 45 -9.16 7.77 -4.05
C GLN A 45 -9.59 6.64 -3.10
N ASP A 46 -10.85 6.60 -2.67
CA ASP A 46 -11.35 5.53 -1.79
C ASP A 46 -11.29 4.14 -2.44
N LEU A 47 -11.48 4.06 -3.76
CA LEU A 47 -11.35 2.81 -4.50
C LEU A 47 -9.88 2.35 -4.56
N ALA A 48 -8.96 3.28 -4.84
CA ALA A 48 -7.52 2.99 -4.77
C ALA A 48 -7.11 2.51 -3.37
N ARG A 49 -7.64 3.14 -2.31
CA ARG A 49 -7.40 2.74 -0.92
C ARG A 49 -7.93 1.35 -0.59
N MET A 50 -9.08 0.96 -1.14
CA MET A 50 -9.64 -0.38 -1.02
C MET A 50 -8.74 -1.42 -1.70
N PHE A 51 -8.30 -1.17 -2.93
CA PHE A 51 -7.37 -2.09 -3.59
C PHE A 51 -6.02 -2.19 -2.87
N ALA A 52 -5.54 -1.06 -2.36
CA ALA A 52 -4.31 -1.03 -1.57
C ALA A 52 -4.40 -1.87 -0.29
N SER A 53 -5.58 -2.01 0.33
CA SER A 53 -5.75 -2.84 1.54
C SER A 53 -5.72 -4.34 1.27
N ILE A 54 -5.82 -4.74 0.00
CA ILE A 54 -5.74 -6.14 -0.44
C ILE A 54 -4.46 -6.45 -1.25
N LEU A 55 -3.47 -5.56 -1.19
CA LEU A 55 -2.16 -5.80 -1.80
C LEU A 55 -1.39 -6.88 -1.04
N ARG A 56 -0.80 -7.80 -1.80
CA ARG A 56 0.19 -8.77 -1.31
C ARG A 56 1.41 -8.75 -2.22
N ILE A 57 2.58 -8.74 -1.61
CA ILE A 57 3.83 -9.02 -2.31
C ILE A 57 4.16 -10.51 -2.15
N GLU A 58 4.48 -11.18 -3.26
CA GLU A 58 5.05 -12.53 -3.25
C GLU A 58 6.33 -12.52 -4.09
N ASN A 59 7.46 -12.84 -3.46
CA ASN A 59 8.81 -12.64 -4.01
C ASN A 59 9.04 -11.16 -4.36
N THR A 60 8.91 -10.80 -5.64
CA THR A 60 9.10 -9.44 -6.18
C THR A 60 7.89 -8.95 -6.97
N GLU A 61 6.81 -9.72 -6.97
CA GLU A 61 5.60 -9.46 -7.76
C GLU A 61 4.46 -9.02 -6.83
N TYR A 62 3.61 -8.13 -7.35
CA TYR A 62 2.50 -7.55 -6.61
C TYR A 62 1.16 -8.12 -7.08
N TYR A 63 0.30 -8.41 -6.11
CA TYR A 63 -1.00 -9.02 -6.34
C TYR A 63 -2.08 -8.29 -5.56
N LEU A 64 -3.27 -8.24 -6.14
CA LEU A 64 -4.52 -8.01 -5.41
C LEU A 64 -5.09 -9.37 -5.03
N VAL A 65 -5.34 -9.57 -3.75
CA VAL A 65 -5.76 -10.87 -3.23
C VAL A 65 -7.07 -10.74 -2.49
N THR A 66 -8.05 -11.54 -2.88
CA THR A 66 -9.30 -11.74 -2.16
C THR A 66 -9.40 -13.20 -1.72
N PRO A 67 -10.41 -13.59 -0.92
CA PRO A 67 -10.65 -15.01 -0.65
C PRO A 67 -10.89 -15.86 -1.91
N ALA A 68 -11.39 -15.25 -2.99
CA ALA A 68 -11.76 -15.96 -4.21
C ALA A 68 -10.64 -16.00 -5.26
N GLU A 69 -9.80 -14.98 -5.33
CA GLU A 69 -8.82 -14.84 -6.42
C GLU A 69 -7.54 -14.10 -6.01
N LYS A 70 -6.45 -14.42 -6.72
CA LYS A 70 -5.17 -13.71 -6.69
C LYS A 70 -4.86 -13.19 -8.10
N LEU A 71 -4.83 -11.88 -8.24
CA LEU A 71 -4.62 -11.23 -9.53
C LEU A 71 -3.32 -10.43 -9.49
N ARG A 72 -2.37 -10.75 -10.37
CA ARG A 72 -1.13 -9.97 -10.55
C ARG A 72 -1.47 -8.60 -11.12
N ILE A 73 -0.77 -7.58 -10.64
CA ILE A 73 -0.81 -6.20 -11.14
C ILE A 73 0.58 -5.74 -11.55
N ARG A 74 0.65 -4.62 -12.28
CA ARG A 74 1.91 -3.97 -12.61
C ARG A 74 2.22 -2.86 -11.60
N VAL A 75 3.45 -2.82 -11.11
CA VAL A 75 3.98 -1.72 -10.27
C VAL A 75 5.34 -1.33 -10.84
N ASP A 76 5.53 -0.05 -11.16
CA ASP A 76 6.79 0.39 -11.79
C ASP A 76 7.98 0.41 -10.82
N ASP A 77 7.74 0.62 -9.52
CA ASP A 77 8.76 0.59 -8.46
C ASP A 77 8.19 0.04 -7.14
N VAL A 78 7.48 0.89 -6.38
CA VAL A 78 6.83 0.52 -5.11
C VAL A 78 5.37 0.98 -5.09
N PRO A 79 4.47 0.23 -4.40
CA PRO A 79 3.03 0.49 -4.46
C PRO A 79 2.59 1.70 -3.63
N PHE A 80 3.45 2.22 -2.75
CA PHE A 80 3.12 3.31 -1.83
C PHE A 80 4.14 4.42 -1.92
N VAL A 81 3.65 5.65 -2.09
CA VAL A 81 4.46 6.86 -2.07
C VAL A 81 4.23 7.58 -0.75
N VAL A 82 5.31 7.95 -0.08
CA VAL A 82 5.27 8.80 1.11
C VAL A 82 5.02 10.25 0.68
N VAL A 83 4.01 10.89 1.28
CA VAL A 83 3.61 12.27 0.97
C VAL A 83 3.80 13.24 2.14
N LEU A 84 4.01 12.72 3.36
CA LEU A 84 4.27 13.53 4.55
C LEU A 84 5.24 12.80 5.48
N MET A 85 6.13 13.55 6.10
CA MET A 85 6.99 13.10 7.19
C MET A 85 6.76 13.98 8.42
N LYS A 86 6.55 13.34 9.58
CA LYS A 86 6.53 13.97 10.90
C LYS A 86 7.81 13.56 11.62
N CYS A 87 8.53 14.54 12.14
CA CYS A 87 9.71 14.32 12.98
C CYS A 87 9.37 14.73 14.41
N LYS A 88 9.51 13.81 15.35
CA LYS A 88 9.44 14.10 16.79
C LYS A 88 10.79 13.81 17.41
N SER A 89 11.40 14.83 17.98
CA SER A 89 12.65 14.71 18.72
C SER A 89 12.38 14.90 20.22
N ASP A 90 12.98 14.05 21.03
CA ASP A 90 13.22 14.28 22.46
C ASP A 90 14.74 14.33 22.70
N ASP A 91 15.18 14.61 23.93
CA ASP A 91 16.58 14.93 24.25
C ASP A 91 17.60 13.89 23.74
N MET A 92 17.21 12.63 23.55
CA MET A 92 18.10 11.53 23.15
C MET A 92 17.60 10.70 21.97
N THR A 93 16.38 10.91 21.46
CA THR A 93 15.81 10.11 20.37
C THR A 93 15.09 10.96 19.32
N GLN A 94 15.20 10.51 18.07
CA GLN A 94 14.49 11.07 16.93
C GLN A 94 13.59 9.99 16.34
N ARG A 95 12.31 10.31 16.14
CA ARG A 95 11.31 9.41 15.58
C ARG A 95 10.71 10.03 14.33
N PHE A 96 10.79 9.28 13.24
CA PHE A 96 10.18 9.64 11.97
C PHE A 96 8.91 8.82 11.75
N THR A 97 7.80 9.51 11.51
CA THR A 97 6.54 8.89 11.11
C THR A 97 6.16 9.42 9.73
N PHE A 98 5.92 8.52 8.80
CA PHE A 98 5.58 8.82 7.42
C PHE A 98 4.09 8.56 7.18
N MET A 99 3.50 9.32 6.26
CA MET A 99 2.15 9.08 5.75
C MET A 99 2.23 8.78 4.25
N THR A 100 1.56 7.73 3.81
CA THR A 100 1.45 7.38 2.38
C THR A 100 0.36 8.19 1.69
N SER A 101 0.40 8.28 0.36
CA SER A 101 -0.68 8.86 -0.46
C SER A 101 -2.02 8.15 -0.30
N MET A 102 -1.98 6.91 0.20
CA MET A 102 -3.16 6.11 0.54
C MET A 102 -3.69 6.42 1.94
N GLY A 103 -2.98 7.19 2.76
CA GLY A 103 -3.40 7.61 4.10
C GLY A 103 -2.94 6.68 5.23
N ASP A 104 -2.06 5.71 4.93
CA ASP A 104 -1.46 4.83 5.92
C ASP A 104 -0.32 5.57 6.64
N GLU A 105 -0.22 5.42 7.97
CA GLU A 105 0.90 5.95 8.75
C GLU A 105 1.85 4.83 9.17
N VAL A 106 3.16 5.04 8.97
CA VAL A 106 4.22 4.09 9.34
C VAL A 106 5.31 4.82 10.10
N THR A 107 5.76 4.26 11.22
CA THR A 107 6.90 4.79 11.98
C THR A 107 8.15 3.99 11.66
N ALA A 108 9.22 4.67 11.26
CA ALA A 108 10.49 4.01 10.98
C ALA A 108 11.09 3.40 12.25
N GLY A 109 11.66 2.21 12.11
CA GLY A 109 12.22 1.41 13.21
C GLY A 109 12.67 0.04 12.71
N ALA A 110 13.02 -0.88 13.62
CA ALA A 110 13.56 -2.20 13.25
C ALA A 110 12.60 -3.06 12.42
N GLN A 111 11.28 -2.86 12.54
CA GLN A 111 10.26 -3.54 11.74
C GLN A 111 9.95 -2.83 10.41
N HIS A 112 10.40 -1.57 10.27
CA HIS A 112 10.13 -0.68 9.15
C HIS A 112 11.40 0.12 8.86
N GLU A 113 12.42 -0.59 8.38
CA GLU A 113 13.73 -0.02 8.10
C GLU A 113 13.69 0.95 6.91
N ILE A 114 14.59 1.92 6.93
CA ILE A 114 14.79 2.83 5.79
C ILE A 114 15.98 2.31 5.00
N GLU A 115 15.73 1.98 3.73
CA GLU A 115 16.77 1.59 2.78
C GLU A 115 17.08 2.75 1.83
N TRP A 116 18.36 2.90 1.50
CA TRP A 116 18.81 3.80 0.44
C TRP A 116 19.08 2.95 -0.80
N ARG A 117 18.44 3.29 -1.92
CA ARG A 117 18.54 2.58 -3.20
C ARG A 117 19.12 3.48 -4.27
#